data_AF-A0A3A4AY29-F1
#
_entry.id   AF-A0A3A4AY29-F1
#
_cell.length_a   1.000
_cell.length_b   1.000
_cell.length_c   1.000
_cell.angle_alpha   90.00
_cell.angle_beta   90.00
_cell.angle_gamma   90.00
#
_symmetry.space_group_name_H-M   'P 1'
#
loop_
_entity.id
_entity.type
_entity.pdbx_description
1 polymer ?
#
loop_
_entity_poly.entity_id
_entity_poly.type
_entity_poly.pdbx_seq_one_letter_code
_entity_poly.pdbx_strand_id
1 'polypeptide(L)'
;MKFKRIGLAAAAIPLGVLIVSGCGVIGRSETETKTYEVAEKVSAVRLDSGEGDVEFVETGRGDVKVTEKLSWRGEKPKPEHRVEGGTLVLTYDCPDVQLGGSCGIDYVVEVPKGLAVDLETGAGDITLRALTGTIKANTGAGGLTGENLGAKKAQVESGAGDVELSFVSAPDDVEVRTGAGAGTVRVPDGSYRVDVGTGVGEEDVQIKNDPKATKRIKIETGAGEAKVLKL
;
A
#
# COMPACT_ATOMS: atom_id res chain seq x y z
N MET A 1 65.79 20.13 -57.49
CA MET A 1 66.42 19.02 -56.73
C MET A 1 65.55 18.75 -55.51
N LYS A 2 64.58 17.83 -55.61
CA LYS A 2 64.63 16.42 -55.18
C LYS A 2 64.71 16.22 -53.65
N PHE A 3 63.54 15.92 -53.06
CA PHE A 3 63.19 14.97 -51.97
C PHE A 3 64.36 14.13 -51.42
N LYS A 4 64.46 13.73 -50.14
CA LYS A 4 63.46 13.11 -49.25
C LYS A 4 64.15 12.88 -47.87
N ARG A 5 63.46 13.11 -46.75
CA ARG A 5 63.90 12.65 -45.41
C ARG A 5 63.56 11.17 -45.24
N ILE A 6 64.52 10.35 -44.82
CA ILE A 6 64.35 8.93 -44.49
C ILE A 6 64.14 8.82 -42.97
N GLY A 7 63.08 8.12 -42.58
CA GLY A 7 62.69 7.89 -41.18
C GLY A 7 63.31 6.64 -40.57
N LEU A 8 63.21 6.54 -39.24
CA LEU A 8 63.20 5.27 -38.51
C LEU A 8 61.91 5.21 -37.71
N ALA A 9 61.11 4.18 -38.00
CA ALA A 9 59.87 3.84 -37.32
C ALA A 9 60.18 3.02 -36.06
N ALA A 10 59.60 3.41 -34.92
CA ALA A 10 59.47 2.54 -33.75
C ALA A 10 57.99 2.15 -33.63
N ALA A 11 57.75 0.84 -33.72
CA ALA A 11 56.43 0.23 -33.82
C ALA A 11 55.59 0.43 -32.55
N ALA A 12 54.35 0.85 -32.76
CA ALA A 12 53.30 0.85 -31.76
C ALA A 12 52.83 -0.58 -31.48
N ILE A 13 52.75 -0.96 -30.21
CA ILE A 13 51.88 -2.04 -29.75
C ILE A 13 50.70 -1.35 -29.08
N PRO A 14 49.50 -1.26 -29.70
CA PRO A 14 48.33 -0.91 -28.93
C PRO A 14 48.06 -2.09 -28.00
N LEU A 15 48.21 -1.86 -26.69
CA LEU A 15 47.54 -2.65 -25.67
C LEU A 15 46.04 -2.55 -25.94
N GLY A 16 45.53 -3.47 -26.76
CA GLY A 16 44.12 -3.68 -26.96
C GLY A 16 43.53 -4.14 -25.64
N VAL A 17 42.95 -3.20 -24.90
CA VAL A 17 42.07 -3.52 -23.78
C VAL A 17 40.81 -4.12 -24.41
N LEU A 18 40.77 -5.44 -24.46
CA LEU A 18 39.53 -6.17 -24.63
C LEU A 18 38.71 -5.93 -23.36
N ILE A 19 37.88 -4.89 -23.38
CA ILE A 19 36.73 -4.83 -22.49
C ILE A 19 35.84 -5.96 -22.99
N VAL A 20 35.98 -7.12 -22.37
CA VAL A 20 34.99 -8.19 -22.49
C VAL A 20 33.75 -7.60 -21.85
N SER A 21 32.87 -7.03 -22.68
CA SER A 21 31.50 -6.73 -22.32
C SER A 21 30.89 -8.06 -21.92
N GLY A 22 30.94 -8.35 -20.62
CA GLY A 22 30.29 -9.51 -20.04
C GLY A 22 28.82 -9.42 -20.40
N CYS A 23 28.42 -10.23 -21.39
CA CYS A 23 27.04 -10.45 -21.72
C CYS A 23 26.46 -11.28 -20.57
N GLY A 24 26.02 -10.57 -19.53
CA GLY A 24 25.44 -11.10 -18.31
C GLY A 24 24.36 -10.14 -17.82
N VAL A 25 23.43 -9.78 -18.71
CA VAL A 25 22.29 -8.93 -18.40
C VAL A 25 21.18 -9.80 -17.78
N ILE A 26 21.45 -10.30 -16.57
CA ILE A 26 20.37 -10.62 -15.65
C ILE A 26 20.06 -9.27 -14.99
N GLY A 27 18.98 -8.60 -15.43
CA GLY A 27 18.68 -7.22 -15.08
C GLY A 27 18.83 -6.96 -13.58
N ARG A 28 19.63 -5.96 -13.22
CA ARG A 28 19.79 -5.55 -11.83
C ARG A 28 18.46 -4.96 -11.35
N SER A 29 18.03 -5.33 -10.15
CA SER A 29 16.93 -4.63 -9.50
C SER A 29 17.42 -3.24 -9.09
N GLU A 30 16.65 -2.23 -9.45
CA GLU A 30 16.88 -0.84 -9.11
C GLU A 30 15.84 -0.38 -8.11
N THR A 31 16.24 0.59 -7.28
CA THR A 31 15.36 1.21 -6.29
C THR A 31 15.59 2.71 -6.26
N GLU A 32 14.53 3.48 -6.04
CA GLU A 32 14.60 4.93 -5.88
C GLU A 32 13.54 5.39 -4.89
N THR A 33 13.95 6.24 -3.95
CA THR A 33 13.02 6.85 -3.00
C THR A 33 12.78 8.31 -3.35
N LYS A 34 11.52 8.71 -3.38
CA LYS A 34 11.09 10.10 -3.53
C LYS A 34 10.18 10.47 -2.38
N THR A 35 10.27 11.73 -1.96
CA THR A 35 9.40 12.29 -0.94
C THR A 35 8.93 13.65 -1.40
N TYR A 36 7.64 13.94 -1.26
CA TYR A 36 7.04 15.22 -1.59
C TYR A 36 5.88 15.55 -0.65
N GLU A 37 5.56 16.84 -0.60
CA GLU A 37 4.45 17.39 0.20
C GLU A 37 3.39 17.95 -0.76
N VAL A 38 2.12 17.69 -0.46
CA VAL A 38 0.98 18.20 -1.22
C VAL A 38 0.54 19.50 -0.59
N ALA A 39 0.85 20.62 -1.27
CA ALA A 39 0.58 21.96 -0.77
C ALA A 39 -0.92 22.30 -0.72
N GLU A 40 -1.73 21.62 -1.53
CA GLU A 40 -3.16 21.84 -1.64
C GLU A 40 -3.91 21.18 -0.49
N LYS A 41 -4.91 21.86 0.03
CA LYS A 41 -5.79 21.28 1.06
C LYS A 41 -6.73 20.28 0.40
N VAL A 42 -6.60 19.03 0.80
CA VAL A 42 -7.47 17.92 0.40
C VAL A 42 -8.28 17.41 1.57
N SER A 43 -9.45 16.84 1.30
CA SER A 43 -10.31 16.18 2.29
C SER A 43 -10.21 14.65 2.23
N ALA A 44 -9.62 14.11 1.16
CA ALA A 44 -9.46 12.68 0.96
C ALA A 44 -8.15 12.37 0.20
N VAL A 45 -7.63 11.16 0.41
CA VAL A 45 -6.61 10.53 -0.44
C VAL A 45 -7.21 9.25 -1.01
N ARG A 46 -7.10 9.09 -2.34
CA ARG A 46 -7.33 7.85 -3.05
C ARG A 46 -5.99 7.30 -3.56
N LEU A 47 -5.67 6.07 -3.22
CA LEU A 47 -4.47 5.38 -3.69
C LEU A 47 -4.88 4.12 -4.46
N ASP A 48 -4.37 4.00 -5.68
CA ASP A 48 -4.53 2.83 -6.54
C ASP A 48 -3.12 2.29 -6.85
N SER A 49 -2.83 1.08 -6.36
CA SER A 49 -1.51 0.47 -6.41
C SER A 49 -1.58 -0.99 -6.87
N GLY A 50 -0.68 -1.41 -7.76
CA GLY A 50 -0.65 -2.80 -8.22
C GLY A 50 0.08 -3.75 -7.25
N GLU A 51 1.28 -3.37 -6.84
CA GLU A 51 2.24 -4.15 -6.07
C GLU A 51 3.04 -3.22 -5.16
N GLY A 52 3.14 -3.59 -3.88
CA GLY A 52 3.95 -2.89 -2.89
C GLY A 52 3.19 -2.63 -1.59
N ASP A 53 3.93 -2.42 -0.51
CA ASP A 53 3.34 -2.20 0.79
C ASP A 53 2.84 -0.76 0.92
N VAL A 54 1.72 -0.56 1.61
CA VAL A 54 1.09 0.75 1.78
C VAL A 54 0.93 1.04 3.27
N GLU A 55 1.51 2.13 3.73
CA GLU A 55 1.34 2.64 5.09
C GLU A 55 0.69 4.02 5.09
N PHE A 56 -0.42 4.16 5.81
CA PHE A 56 -1.05 5.45 6.09
C PHE A 56 -0.93 5.78 7.58
N VAL A 57 -0.44 6.97 7.89
CA VAL A 57 -0.27 7.45 9.27
C VAL A 57 -0.93 8.81 9.42
N GLU A 58 -1.88 8.94 10.34
CA GLU A 58 -2.40 10.24 10.72
C GLU A 58 -1.37 10.98 11.58
N THR A 59 -1.05 12.22 11.22
CA THR A 59 -0.05 13.05 11.90
C THR A 59 -0.64 14.39 12.37
N GLY A 60 0.14 15.16 13.14
CA GLY A 60 -0.22 16.52 13.52
C GLY A 60 -0.04 17.56 12.41
N ARG A 61 0.34 17.15 11.20
CA ARG A 61 0.58 18.02 10.06
C ARG A 61 -0.72 18.58 9.48
N GLY A 62 -0.61 19.67 8.72
CA GLY A 62 -1.73 20.28 7.99
C GLY A 62 -1.80 19.89 6.51
N ASP A 63 -0.74 19.27 6.00
CA ASP A 63 -0.52 18.84 4.63
C ASP A 63 -0.43 17.31 4.55
N VAL A 64 -0.54 16.77 3.34
CA VAL A 64 -0.24 15.36 3.07
C VAL A 64 1.22 15.24 2.63
N LYS A 65 1.98 14.33 3.24
CA LYS A 65 3.35 14.01 2.81
C LYS A 65 3.39 12.57 2.31
N VAL A 66 3.93 12.40 1.11
CA VAL A 66 4.03 11.09 0.44
C VAL A 66 5.50 10.73 0.32
N THR A 67 5.84 9.51 0.73
CA THR A 67 7.13 8.88 0.44
C THR A 67 6.89 7.65 -0.40
N GLU A 68 7.51 7.61 -1.58
CA GLU A 68 7.40 6.55 -2.56
C GLU A 68 8.76 5.86 -2.65
N LYS A 69 8.79 4.53 -2.53
CA LYS A 69 9.98 3.72 -2.78
C LYS A 69 9.70 2.81 -3.98
N LEU A 70 10.18 3.27 -5.13
CA LEU A 70 10.04 2.58 -6.39
C LEU A 70 11.05 1.43 -6.42
N SER A 71 10.59 0.25 -6.83
CA SER A 71 11.44 -0.93 -7.03
C SER A 71 11.13 -1.57 -8.38
N TRP A 72 12.14 -1.81 -9.20
CA TRP A 72 11.91 -2.37 -10.53
C TRP A 72 13.08 -3.15 -11.12
N ARG A 73 12.79 -3.89 -12.19
CA ARG A 73 13.77 -4.49 -13.10
C ARG A 73 13.27 -4.30 -14.53
N GLY A 74 14.01 -3.54 -15.34
CA GLY A 74 13.59 -3.14 -16.68
C GLY A 74 13.20 -1.67 -16.70
N GLU A 75 12.02 -1.33 -17.22
CA GLU A 75 11.52 0.04 -17.15
C GLU A 75 11.09 0.45 -15.73
N LYS A 76 11.37 1.72 -15.42
CA LYS A 76 11.07 2.34 -14.14
C LYS A 76 9.56 2.62 -14.01
N PRO A 77 8.95 2.41 -12.82
CA PRO A 77 7.56 2.78 -12.55
C PRO A 77 7.35 4.28 -12.78
N LYS A 78 6.17 4.64 -13.30
CA LYS A 78 5.79 6.03 -13.58
C LYS A 78 4.71 6.46 -12.58
N PRO A 79 5.07 6.98 -11.40
CA PRO A 79 4.10 7.50 -10.45
C PRO A 79 3.48 8.79 -10.96
N GLU A 80 2.17 8.92 -10.74
CA GLU A 80 1.38 10.12 -11.01
C GLU A 80 0.62 10.51 -9.75
N HIS A 81 0.60 11.81 -9.45
CA HIS A 81 -0.27 12.36 -8.43
C HIS A 81 -1.03 13.56 -8.99
N ARG A 82 -2.29 13.69 -8.58
CA ARG A 82 -3.13 14.84 -8.94
C ARG A 82 -4.16 15.12 -7.86
N VAL A 83 -4.59 16.37 -7.77
CA VAL A 83 -5.70 16.75 -6.90
C VAL A 83 -6.91 17.07 -7.76
N GLU A 84 -8.00 16.34 -7.54
CA GLU A 84 -9.25 16.49 -8.28
C GLU A 84 -10.42 16.54 -7.29
N GLY A 85 -11.21 17.62 -7.34
CA GLY A 85 -12.40 17.75 -6.48
C GLY A 85 -12.11 17.74 -4.98
N GLY A 86 -10.88 18.08 -4.55
CA GLY A 86 -10.45 18.03 -3.15
C GLY A 86 -9.93 16.67 -2.70
N THR A 87 -9.72 15.73 -3.61
CA THR A 87 -9.12 14.42 -3.35
C THR A 87 -7.73 14.35 -3.99
N LEU A 88 -6.72 13.97 -3.22
CA LEU A 88 -5.42 13.57 -3.77
C LEU A 88 -5.55 12.16 -4.34
N VAL A 89 -5.26 11.99 -5.62
CA VAL A 89 -5.24 10.71 -6.30
C VAL A 89 -3.79 10.32 -6.56
N LEU A 90 -3.38 9.15 -6.07
CA LEU A 90 -2.06 8.55 -6.26
C LEU A 90 -2.20 7.27 -7.08
N THR A 91 -1.50 7.21 -8.22
CA THR A 91 -1.53 6.08 -9.17
C THR A 91 -0.12 5.85 -9.72
N TYR A 92 0.15 4.69 -10.31
CA TYR A 92 1.36 4.53 -11.10
C TYR A 92 1.18 3.51 -12.24
N ASP A 93 1.97 3.71 -13.29
CA ASP A 93 2.03 2.78 -14.42
C ASP A 93 3.30 1.93 -14.41
N CYS A 94 3.14 0.66 -14.76
CA CYS A 94 4.22 -0.30 -14.99
C CYS A 94 4.23 -0.78 -16.45
N PRO A 95 5.05 -0.16 -17.31
CA PRO A 95 5.01 -0.41 -18.76
C PRO A 95 5.43 -1.83 -19.20
N ASP A 96 6.25 -2.54 -18.42
CA ASP A 96 6.99 -3.74 -18.88
C ASP A 96 6.65 -5.05 -18.13
N VAL A 97 5.58 -5.10 -17.33
CA VAL A 97 5.25 -6.32 -16.56
C VAL A 97 5.02 -7.56 -17.44
N GLN A 98 4.57 -7.38 -18.70
CA GLN A 98 4.42 -8.47 -19.67
C GLN A 98 5.73 -9.09 -20.17
N LEU A 99 6.89 -8.43 -19.96
CA LEU A 99 8.20 -8.92 -20.42
C LEU A 99 9.00 -9.64 -19.32
N GLY A 100 8.35 -9.96 -18.18
CA GLY A 100 8.99 -10.65 -17.04
C GLY A 100 9.90 -9.73 -16.21
N GLY A 101 9.62 -8.43 -16.20
CA GLY A 101 10.16 -7.48 -15.23
C GLY A 101 9.41 -7.55 -13.90
N SER A 102 9.99 -6.95 -12.85
CA SER A 102 9.30 -6.65 -11.59
C SER A 102 9.10 -5.14 -11.50
N CYS A 103 7.98 -4.68 -10.97
CA CYS A 103 7.64 -3.26 -10.93
C CYS A 103 6.63 -3.00 -9.81
N GLY A 104 7.01 -2.20 -8.81
CA GLY A 104 6.15 -1.88 -7.67
C GLY A 104 6.59 -0.62 -6.96
N ILE A 105 5.69 -0.06 -6.14
CA ILE A 105 5.95 1.13 -5.33
C ILE A 105 5.45 0.88 -3.92
N ASP A 106 6.35 0.93 -2.94
CA ASP A 106 5.96 1.01 -1.53
C ASP A 106 5.60 2.47 -1.20
N TYR A 107 4.48 2.68 -0.50
CA TYR A 107 4.01 4.00 -0.11
C TYR A 107 4.00 4.17 1.41
N VAL A 108 4.50 5.32 1.88
CA VAL A 108 4.24 5.84 3.22
C VAL A 108 3.58 7.21 3.08
N VAL A 109 2.33 7.32 3.51
CA VAL A 109 1.50 8.52 3.38
C VAL A 109 1.14 9.05 4.76
N GLU A 110 1.71 10.20 5.10
CA GLU A 110 1.40 10.95 6.31
C GLU A 110 0.24 11.91 6.00
N VAL A 111 -0.90 11.73 6.67
CA VAL A 111 -2.13 12.49 6.42
C VAL A 111 -2.49 13.40 7.60
N PRO A 112 -3.17 14.55 7.37
CA PRO A 112 -3.70 15.38 8.43
C PRO A 112 -4.91 14.71 9.11
N LYS A 113 -5.27 15.22 10.29
CA LYS A 113 -6.38 14.68 11.08
C LYS A 113 -7.72 14.68 10.34
N GLY A 114 -8.43 13.55 10.43
CA GLY A 114 -9.79 13.41 9.92
C GLY A 114 -9.90 13.28 8.40
N LEU A 115 -8.77 13.17 7.69
CA LEU A 115 -8.74 12.97 6.25
C LEU A 115 -9.32 11.59 5.89
N ALA A 116 -10.19 11.53 4.88
CA ALA A 116 -10.69 10.26 4.37
C ALA A 116 -9.62 9.51 3.56
N VAL A 117 -9.60 8.19 3.66
CA VAL A 117 -8.64 7.32 2.97
C VAL A 117 -9.42 6.27 2.18
N ASP A 118 -9.13 6.16 0.88
CA ASP A 118 -9.67 5.18 -0.06
C ASP A 118 -8.52 4.44 -0.75
N LEU A 119 -8.35 3.15 -0.46
CA LEU A 119 -7.24 2.35 -0.95
C LEU A 119 -7.74 1.22 -1.83
N GLU A 120 -7.06 1.03 -2.96
CA GLU A 120 -7.24 -0.10 -3.85
C GLU A 120 -5.84 -0.65 -4.17
N THR A 121 -5.57 -1.89 -3.76
CA THR A 121 -4.26 -2.53 -3.98
C THR A 121 -4.41 -3.89 -4.65
N GLY A 122 -3.54 -4.21 -5.60
CA GLY A 122 -3.48 -5.54 -6.20
C GLY A 122 -2.85 -6.57 -5.26
N ALA A 123 -1.62 -6.29 -4.83
CA ALA A 123 -0.86 -7.11 -3.90
C ALA A 123 0.04 -6.26 -2.98
N GLY A 124 0.20 -6.69 -1.74
CA GLY A 124 1.03 -6.03 -0.72
C GLY A 124 0.27 -5.80 0.58
N ASP A 125 1.02 -5.58 1.67
CA ASP A 125 0.40 -5.38 2.98
C ASP A 125 -0.04 -3.92 3.15
N ILE A 126 -1.21 -3.73 3.76
CA ILE A 126 -1.75 -2.41 4.10
C ILE A 126 -1.65 -2.21 5.61
N THR A 127 -1.03 -1.10 6.01
CA THR A 127 -0.96 -0.68 7.42
C THR A 127 -1.61 0.69 7.60
N LEU A 128 -2.60 0.79 8.49
CA LEU A 128 -3.32 2.02 8.80
C LEU A 128 -3.10 2.39 10.27
N ARG A 129 -2.53 3.57 10.55
CA ARG A 129 -2.19 3.99 11.91
C ARG A 129 -2.93 5.26 12.31
N ALA A 130 -3.63 5.19 13.44
CA ALA A 130 -4.26 6.32 14.12
C ALA A 130 -5.28 7.12 13.29
N LEU A 131 -5.75 6.57 12.16
CA LEU A 131 -6.67 7.27 11.26
C LEU A 131 -8.00 7.57 11.96
N THR A 132 -8.43 8.82 11.91
CA THR A 132 -9.71 9.29 12.47
C THR A 132 -10.76 9.62 11.41
N GLY A 133 -10.34 9.76 10.15
CA GLY A 133 -11.23 9.91 9.00
C GLY A 133 -11.95 8.62 8.60
N THR A 134 -12.77 8.68 7.55
CA THR A 134 -13.41 7.46 7.01
C THR A 134 -12.37 6.61 6.28
N ILE A 135 -12.43 5.30 6.49
CA ILE A 135 -11.53 4.32 5.87
C ILE A 135 -12.32 3.47 4.89
N LYS A 136 -11.83 3.38 3.66
CA LYS A 136 -12.21 2.36 2.68
C LYS A 136 -10.92 1.73 2.15
N ALA A 137 -10.81 0.40 2.19
CA ALA A 137 -9.64 -0.29 1.69
C ALA A 137 -10.05 -1.61 1.02
N ASN A 138 -9.51 -1.86 -0.16
CA ASN A 138 -9.66 -3.11 -0.90
C ASN A 138 -8.28 -3.60 -1.31
N THR A 139 -7.95 -4.85 -1.00
CA THR A 139 -6.74 -5.52 -1.47
C THR A 139 -7.05 -6.86 -2.15
N GLY A 140 -6.41 -7.14 -3.27
CA GLY A 140 -6.49 -8.45 -3.92
C GLY A 140 -5.78 -9.53 -3.10
N ALA A 141 -4.54 -9.26 -2.69
CA ALA A 141 -3.72 -10.16 -1.87
C ALA A 141 -2.81 -9.39 -0.90
N GLY A 142 -2.80 -9.79 0.37
CA GLY A 142 -2.00 -9.14 1.41
C GLY A 142 -2.78 -8.94 2.69
N GLY A 143 -2.07 -8.81 3.80
CA GLY A 143 -2.65 -8.53 5.09
C GLY A 143 -3.08 -7.07 5.19
N LEU A 144 -4.12 -6.80 5.97
CA LEU A 144 -4.49 -5.44 6.35
C LEU A 144 -4.49 -5.31 7.86
N THR A 145 -3.63 -4.43 8.37
CA THR A 145 -3.52 -4.12 9.79
C THR A 145 -3.93 -2.67 10.05
N GLY A 146 -4.95 -2.48 10.87
CA GLY A 146 -5.40 -1.18 11.36
C GLY A 146 -5.09 -1.04 12.84
N GLU A 147 -4.25 -0.07 13.21
CA GLU A 147 -3.82 0.15 14.58
C GLU A 147 -4.28 1.49 15.13
N ASN A 148 -4.75 1.47 16.38
CA ASN A 148 -5.17 2.66 17.12
C ASN A 148 -6.20 3.53 16.37
N LEU A 149 -7.12 2.89 15.64
CA LEU A 149 -8.06 3.59 14.78
C LEU A 149 -9.08 4.40 15.59
N GLY A 150 -9.28 5.65 15.20
CA GLY A 150 -10.34 6.53 15.71
C GLY A 150 -11.48 6.74 14.71
N ALA A 151 -11.41 6.09 13.55
CA ALA A 151 -12.38 6.20 12.47
C ALA A 151 -13.78 5.77 12.92
N LYS A 152 -14.79 6.58 12.58
CA LYS A 152 -16.21 6.22 12.83
C LYS A 152 -16.73 5.19 11.84
N LYS A 153 -16.15 5.14 10.64
CA LYS A 153 -16.56 4.23 9.56
C LYS A 153 -15.33 3.59 8.94
N ALA A 154 -15.35 2.27 8.83
CA ALA A 154 -14.33 1.49 8.16
C ALA A 154 -14.99 0.40 7.30
N GLN A 155 -14.67 0.37 6.01
CA GLN A 155 -15.02 -0.71 5.10
C GLN A 155 -13.73 -1.32 4.55
N VAL A 156 -13.51 -2.59 4.81
CA VAL A 156 -12.29 -3.30 4.41
C VAL A 156 -12.65 -4.59 3.69
N GLU A 157 -12.03 -4.80 2.54
CA GLU A 157 -12.16 -6.02 1.75
C GLU A 157 -10.77 -6.57 1.41
N SER A 158 -10.57 -7.88 1.60
CA SER A 158 -9.37 -8.60 1.16
C SER A 158 -9.75 -9.87 0.40
N GLY A 159 -9.20 -10.06 -0.79
CA GLY A 159 -9.36 -11.30 -1.54
C GLY A 159 -8.67 -12.47 -0.84
N ALA A 160 -7.40 -12.29 -0.51
CA ALA A 160 -6.60 -13.26 0.24
C ALA A 160 -5.65 -12.55 1.21
N GLY A 161 -5.75 -12.89 2.49
CA GLY A 161 -4.95 -12.30 3.57
C GLY A 161 -5.79 -12.05 4.81
N ASP A 162 -5.10 -11.90 5.94
CA ASP A 162 -5.75 -11.63 7.22
C ASP A 162 -6.03 -10.13 7.36
N VAL A 163 -7.18 -9.80 7.96
CA VAL A 163 -7.58 -8.44 8.29
C VAL A 163 -7.65 -8.32 9.79
N GLU A 164 -6.88 -7.40 10.37
CA GLU A 164 -6.88 -7.11 11.80
C GLU A 164 -7.07 -5.61 12.04
N LEU A 165 -8.20 -5.22 12.62
CA LEU A 165 -8.52 -3.83 12.94
C LEU A 165 -8.63 -3.63 14.45
N SER A 166 -7.94 -2.62 14.98
CA SER A 166 -7.94 -2.26 16.40
C SER A 166 -8.35 -0.80 16.57
N PHE A 167 -9.50 -0.59 17.21
CA PHE A 167 -10.08 0.74 17.42
C PHE A 167 -9.86 1.22 18.85
N VAL A 168 -9.38 2.45 19.02
CA VAL A 168 -9.25 3.13 20.33
C VAL A 168 -10.48 3.97 20.68
N SER A 169 -11.33 4.26 19.69
CA SER A 169 -12.63 4.93 19.86
C SER A 169 -13.75 4.06 19.30
N ALA A 170 -14.92 4.07 19.93
CA ALA A 170 -16.05 3.24 19.52
C ALA A 170 -16.51 3.61 18.10
N PRO A 171 -16.32 2.75 17.08
CA PRO A 171 -16.76 3.03 15.72
C PRO A 171 -18.30 3.05 15.63
N ASP A 172 -18.83 3.67 14.58
CA ASP A 172 -20.26 3.66 14.28
C ASP A 172 -20.60 2.53 13.29
N ASP A 173 -19.73 2.27 12.32
CA ASP A 173 -19.93 1.21 11.34
C ASP A 173 -18.60 0.59 10.90
N VAL A 174 -18.46 -0.71 11.07
CA VAL A 174 -17.31 -1.49 10.59
C VAL A 174 -17.83 -2.64 9.75
N GLU A 175 -17.31 -2.77 8.53
CA GLU A 175 -17.55 -3.89 7.64
C GLU A 175 -16.20 -4.47 7.19
N VAL A 176 -15.98 -5.75 7.47
CA VAL A 176 -14.81 -6.51 7.02
C VAL A 176 -15.28 -7.67 6.16
N ARG A 177 -14.72 -7.80 4.97
CA ARG A 177 -14.91 -8.95 4.08
C ARG A 177 -13.57 -9.59 3.75
N THR A 178 -13.47 -10.90 3.91
CA THR A 178 -12.31 -11.66 3.44
C THR A 178 -12.74 -12.85 2.58
N GLY A 179 -12.03 -13.10 1.48
CA GLY A 179 -12.22 -14.32 0.69
C GLY A 179 -11.57 -15.52 1.38
N ALA A 180 -10.24 -15.44 1.56
CA ALA A 180 -9.45 -16.43 2.28
C ALA A 180 -8.51 -15.74 3.27
N GLY A 181 -8.73 -15.95 4.56
CA GLY A 181 -8.01 -15.29 5.66
C GLY A 181 -8.94 -14.96 6.82
N ALA A 182 -8.35 -14.75 7.99
CA ALA A 182 -9.07 -14.39 9.20
C ALA A 182 -9.48 -12.91 9.19
N GLY A 183 -10.65 -12.60 9.75
CA GLY A 183 -11.10 -11.24 10.00
C GLY A 183 -11.21 -11.00 11.51
N THR A 184 -10.41 -10.10 12.07
CA THR A 184 -10.42 -9.75 13.49
C THR A 184 -10.68 -8.26 13.69
N VAL A 185 -11.66 -7.93 14.52
CA VAL A 185 -11.97 -6.55 14.92
C VAL A 185 -11.92 -6.42 16.44
N ARG A 186 -11.06 -5.53 16.96
CA ARG A 186 -11.00 -5.12 18.38
C ARG A 186 -11.63 -3.77 18.58
N VAL A 187 -12.54 -3.67 19.55
CA VAL A 187 -13.27 -2.43 19.88
C VAL A 187 -13.32 -2.18 21.38
N PRO A 188 -13.41 -0.90 21.81
CA PRO A 188 -13.62 -0.58 23.21
C PRO A 188 -15.04 -0.97 23.66
N ASP A 189 -15.24 -1.01 24.98
CA ASP A 189 -16.56 -1.27 25.57
C ASP A 189 -17.64 -0.34 25.00
N GLY A 190 -18.76 -0.93 24.60
CA GLY A 190 -19.86 -0.21 23.98
C GLY A 190 -21.03 -1.14 23.68
N SER A 191 -22.13 -0.56 23.19
CA SER A 191 -23.25 -1.33 22.66
C SER A 191 -23.12 -1.41 21.14
N TYR A 192 -22.96 -2.63 20.62
CA TYR A 192 -22.78 -2.89 19.20
C TYR A 192 -23.75 -3.98 18.74
N ARG A 193 -24.27 -3.81 17.55
CA ARG A 193 -24.93 -4.87 16.80
C ARG A 193 -23.85 -5.61 16.02
N VAL A 194 -23.63 -6.87 16.37
CA VAL A 194 -22.57 -7.70 15.80
C VAL A 194 -23.20 -8.73 14.87
N ASP A 195 -22.69 -8.76 13.64
CA ASP A 195 -23.07 -9.69 12.57
C ASP A 195 -21.79 -10.35 12.05
N VAL A 196 -21.57 -11.61 12.40
CA VAL A 196 -20.36 -12.34 12.05
C VAL A 196 -20.77 -13.59 11.30
N GLY A 197 -20.10 -13.86 10.18
CA GLY A 197 -20.34 -15.02 9.35
C GLY A 197 -19.05 -15.55 8.76
N THR A 198 -18.82 -16.86 8.87
CA THR A 198 -17.76 -17.56 8.12
C THR A 198 -18.34 -18.71 7.30
N GLY A 199 -17.86 -18.86 6.06
CA GLY A 199 -18.20 -20.04 5.25
C GLY A 199 -17.51 -21.30 5.76
N VAL A 200 -16.23 -21.19 6.12
CA VAL A 200 -15.41 -22.25 6.70
C VAL A 200 -14.49 -21.64 7.76
N GLY A 201 -14.69 -22.01 9.02
CA GLY A 201 -13.90 -21.50 10.14
C GLY A 201 -14.72 -21.44 11.42
N GLU A 202 -14.18 -20.78 12.43
CA GLU A 202 -14.87 -20.52 13.68
C GLU A 202 -15.18 -19.02 13.85
N GLU A 203 -16.29 -18.75 14.53
CA GLU A 203 -16.70 -17.42 14.93
C GLU A 203 -16.42 -17.24 16.42
N ASP A 204 -15.74 -16.15 16.79
CA ASP A 204 -15.47 -15.81 18.20
C ASP A 204 -15.90 -14.37 18.49
N VAL A 205 -16.94 -14.20 19.30
CA VAL A 205 -17.47 -12.88 19.69
C VAL A 205 -17.37 -12.72 21.20
N GLN A 206 -16.43 -11.88 21.63
CA GLN A 206 -16.12 -11.66 23.05
C GLN A 206 -16.73 -10.35 23.61
N ILE A 207 -17.56 -9.67 22.84
CA ILE A 207 -18.31 -8.48 23.26
C ILE A 207 -19.81 -8.77 23.35
N LYS A 208 -20.55 -7.94 24.09
CA LYS A 208 -22.01 -8.06 24.16
C LYS A 208 -22.65 -7.66 22.83
N ASN A 209 -23.39 -8.57 22.21
CA ASN A 209 -24.22 -8.28 21.04
C ASN A 209 -25.57 -7.68 21.47
N ASP A 210 -25.87 -6.45 21.06
CA ASP A 210 -27.16 -5.79 21.25
C ASP A 210 -27.81 -5.53 19.87
N PRO A 211 -28.82 -6.33 19.48
CA PRO A 211 -29.50 -6.18 18.19
C PRO A 211 -30.17 -4.81 17.98
N LYS A 212 -30.39 -4.03 19.05
CA LYS A 212 -31.00 -2.69 18.99
C LYS A 212 -29.95 -1.57 18.95
N ALA A 213 -28.67 -1.88 19.06
CA ALA A 213 -27.61 -0.89 18.97
C ALA A 213 -27.57 -0.24 17.58
N THR A 214 -27.25 1.04 17.55
CA THR A 214 -27.07 1.80 16.31
C THR A 214 -25.69 1.59 15.69
N LYS A 215 -24.68 1.31 16.52
CA LYS A 215 -23.33 0.99 16.08
C LYS A 215 -23.28 -0.45 15.57
N ARG A 216 -22.68 -0.68 14.40
CA ARG A 216 -22.64 -2.00 13.76
C ARG A 216 -21.19 -2.45 13.54
N ILE A 217 -20.95 -3.74 13.78
CA ILE A 217 -19.75 -4.45 13.36
C ILE A 217 -20.21 -5.65 12.54
N LYS A 218 -19.77 -5.72 11.29
CA LYS A 218 -20.04 -6.82 10.38
C LYS A 218 -18.73 -7.44 9.90
N ILE A 219 -18.60 -8.76 10.01
CA ILE A 219 -17.46 -9.52 9.49
C ILE A 219 -18.01 -10.69 8.67
N GLU A 220 -17.63 -10.77 7.39
CA GLU A 220 -17.91 -11.91 6.53
C GLU A 220 -16.60 -12.49 6.03
N THR A 221 -16.35 -13.78 6.28
CA THR A 221 -15.18 -14.49 5.76
C THR A 221 -15.61 -15.69 4.91
N GLY A 222 -14.93 -15.93 3.79
CA GLY A 222 -15.16 -17.11 2.97
C GLY A 222 -14.56 -18.36 3.61
N ALA A 223 -13.26 -18.29 3.91
CA ALA A 223 -12.53 -19.31 4.65
C ALA A 223 -11.54 -18.64 5.63
N GLY A 224 -11.71 -18.88 6.92
CA GLY A 224 -10.93 -18.28 7.99
C GLY A 224 -11.79 -17.96 9.21
N GLU A 225 -11.13 -17.69 10.33
CA GLU A 225 -11.80 -17.31 11.57
C GLU A 225 -12.34 -15.88 11.49
N ALA A 226 -13.49 -15.65 12.10
CA ALA A 226 -14.10 -14.33 12.19
C ALA A 226 -14.26 -13.95 13.67
N LYS A 227 -13.53 -12.93 14.11
CA LYS A 227 -13.41 -12.57 15.52
C LYS A 227 -13.80 -11.12 15.80
N VAL A 228 -14.62 -10.93 16.82
CA VAL A 228 -14.89 -9.62 17.42
C VAL A 228 -14.46 -9.67 18.87
N LEU A 229 -13.39 -8.94 19.17
CA LEU A 229 -12.71 -8.96 20.46
C LEU A 229 -12.88 -7.63 21.18
N LYS A 230 -12.75 -7.67 22.50
CA LYS A 230 -12.60 -6.48 23.32
C LYS A 230 -11.16 -5.96 23.20
N LEU A 231 -11.00 -4.64 23.12
CA LEU A 231 -9.69 -3.97 23.19
C LEU A 231 -9.03 -4.15 24.56
#